data_AF-A0A3B5RA15-F1
#
_entry.id   AF-A0A3B5RA15-F1
#
_cell.length_a   1.000
_cell.length_b   1.000
_cell.length_c   1.000
_cell.angle_alpha   90.00
_cell.angle_beta   90.00
_cell.angle_gamma   90.00
#
_symmetry.space_group_name_H-M   'P 1'
#
loop_
_entity.id
_entity.type
_entity.pdbx_description
1 polymer ?
#
loop_
_entity_poly.entity_id
_entity_poly.type
_entity_poly.pdbx_seq_one_letter_code
_entity_poly.pdbx_strand_id
1 'polypeptide(L)'
;MDTARRLTSSMSGITLFFSRGAGLRSWTCPFLLLLTFSSSLPASAKPDSLKDVTDGDWEKIMTGEWMIEFYAPWCPACQQLQAVWKEFADWGDDMGINVAKVDVTEQPGLSGRFIITSLPTIYHCKDGVFRKYHGARTKEDFLSFVDEQKWKNTEPISSWFGPSSFLMNSMSALFKLSMFIRRCHNYMTEQLGIPVWGSYVIFGLVTLFAGLTLGLLLVFIADYVFPSRRFSSHDYYQKKQSMEQSRLIQNQDEDQEADGEEDDDEEEEEDQGRAWRRQRQSPEGQGYPDEALRKRAVASREEDEEDG
;
A
#
# COMPACT_ATOMS: atom_id res chain seq x y z
N MET A 1 -48.43 -41.20 14.63
CA MET A 1 -48.65 -42.44 15.41
C MET A 1 -48.23 -42.13 16.86
N ASP A 2 -48.99 -41.34 17.63
CA ASP A 2 -50.36 -41.58 18.15
C ASP A 2 -50.35 -42.72 19.21
N THR A 3 -50.96 -42.63 20.39
CA THR A 3 -51.83 -41.56 20.96
C THR A 3 -51.90 -41.60 22.50
N ALA A 4 -51.84 -40.41 23.10
CA ALA A 4 -52.56 -39.89 24.27
C ALA A 4 -53.61 -40.73 25.06
N ARG A 5 -53.62 -40.57 26.41
CA ARG A 5 -54.67 -39.92 27.27
C ARG A 5 -54.36 -40.12 28.78
N ARG A 6 -54.23 -39.05 29.60
CA ARG A 6 -55.23 -38.38 30.51
C ARG A 6 -55.66 -39.26 31.70
N LEU A 7 -55.72 -38.78 32.96
CA LEU A 7 -56.59 -37.74 33.56
C LEU A 7 -55.93 -37.22 34.89
N THR A 8 -55.73 -35.92 35.23
CA THR A 8 -56.59 -34.72 35.52
C THR A 8 -56.98 -34.47 37.00
N SER A 9 -57.19 -33.18 37.34
CA SER A 9 -57.64 -32.54 38.61
C SER A 9 -56.54 -32.30 39.66
N SER A 10 -56.27 -31.09 40.18
CA SER A 10 -56.98 -29.78 40.29
C SER A 10 -58.12 -29.68 41.31
N MET A 11 -57.80 -29.09 42.47
CA MET A 11 -58.58 -28.13 43.30
C MET A 11 -57.53 -27.27 44.06
N SER A 12 -57.63 -25.97 44.36
CA SER A 12 -58.69 -24.93 44.34
C SER A 12 -59.62 -24.83 45.57
N GLY A 13 -59.29 -23.94 46.52
CA GLY A 13 -60.18 -23.44 47.59
C GLY A 13 -59.49 -23.24 48.96
N ILE A 14 -59.66 -22.21 49.80
CA ILE A 14 -60.23 -20.83 49.80
C ILE A 14 -60.39 -20.44 51.31
N THR A 15 -60.30 -19.14 51.68
CA THR A 15 -60.76 -18.51 52.98
C THR A 15 -60.02 -18.85 54.32
N LEU A 16 -59.94 -18.00 55.38
CA LEU A 16 -60.44 -16.62 55.64
C LEU A 16 -59.78 -15.91 56.88
N PHE A 17 -60.10 -14.60 57.00
CA PHE A 17 -60.07 -13.68 58.17
C PHE A 17 -58.73 -13.33 58.88
N PHE A 18 -58.56 -12.21 59.62
CA PHE A 18 -58.87 -10.77 59.51
C PHE A 18 -58.66 -10.14 60.92
N SER A 19 -57.64 -9.26 61.06
CA SER A 19 -57.56 -8.13 62.02
C SER A 19 -57.67 -8.35 63.55
N ARG A 20 -56.68 -7.83 64.33
CA ARG A 20 -56.82 -6.64 65.23
C ARG A 20 -55.59 -6.40 66.14
N GLY A 21 -55.37 -5.13 66.52
CA GLY A 21 -54.36 -4.66 67.49
C GLY A 21 -53.26 -3.80 66.83
N ALA A 22 -53.27 -2.46 66.76
CA ALA A 22 -53.81 -1.35 67.56
C ALA A 22 -52.91 -0.87 68.73
N GLY A 23 -52.43 0.39 68.62
CA GLY A 23 -51.57 1.09 69.59
C GLY A 23 -50.07 1.02 69.25
N LEU A 24 -49.24 2.05 69.45
CA LEU A 24 -49.46 3.39 70.03
C LEU A 24 -48.49 4.43 69.40
N ARG A 25 -48.70 5.72 69.68
CA ARG A 25 -47.93 6.86 69.13
C ARG A 25 -46.73 7.25 70.02
N SER A 26 -45.61 7.69 69.43
CA SER A 26 -44.70 8.78 69.90
C SER A 26 -43.40 8.74 69.07
N TRP A 27 -43.15 9.65 68.12
CA TRP A 27 -42.41 10.92 68.27
C TRP A 27 -40.93 10.81 68.73
N THR A 28 -40.05 11.29 67.82
CA THR A 28 -38.70 11.85 67.99
C THR A 28 -37.57 11.02 68.60
N CYS A 29 -36.58 10.65 67.76
CA CYS A 29 -35.15 10.62 68.12
C CYS A 29 -34.22 10.55 66.89
N PRO A 30 -33.84 11.68 66.25
CA PRO A 30 -32.94 11.70 65.09
C PRO A 30 -31.49 12.04 65.51
N PHE A 31 -30.84 11.19 66.31
CA PHE A 31 -29.45 11.43 66.75
C PHE A 31 -28.72 10.13 67.12
N LEU A 32 -28.14 9.45 66.11
CA LEU A 32 -26.98 8.51 66.17
C LEU A 32 -26.99 7.59 64.93
N LEU A 33 -26.67 8.14 63.76
CA LEU A 33 -26.24 7.37 62.59
C LEU A 33 -25.10 8.11 61.86
N LEU A 34 -24.10 8.48 62.65
CA LEU A 34 -22.82 9.03 62.23
C LEU A 34 -21.74 8.00 62.63
N LEU A 35 -20.71 7.84 61.79
CA LEU A 35 -19.58 6.89 61.93
C LEU A 35 -19.82 5.43 61.49
N THR A 36 -20.00 5.21 60.17
CA THR A 36 -19.19 4.26 59.38
C THR A 36 -19.30 4.53 57.86
N PHE A 37 -19.28 5.81 57.45
CA PHE A 37 -18.99 6.11 56.04
C PHE A 37 -17.48 5.90 55.82
N SER A 38 -17.10 4.65 55.57
CA SER A 38 -15.72 4.29 55.26
C SER A 38 -15.34 4.99 53.98
N SER A 39 -14.59 6.09 54.10
CA SER A 39 -14.08 6.84 52.96
C SER A 39 -13.07 5.97 52.23
N SER A 40 -13.56 5.21 51.26
CA SER A 40 -12.73 4.68 50.19
C SER A 40 -12.05 5.88 49.54
N LEU A 41 -10.77 6.10 49.88
CA LEU A 41 -9.91 6.96 49.06
C LEU A 41 -10.06 6.45 47.63
N PRO A 42 -10.38 7.29 46.63
CA PRO A 42 -10.10 6.91 45.26
C PRO A 42 -8.60 6.65 45.23
N ALA A 43 -8.22 5.40 44.95
CA ALA A 43 -6.82 5.08 44.71
C ALA A 43 -6.37 6.02 43.60
N SER A 44 -5.37 6.86 43.90
CA SER A 44 -4.84 7.84 42.95
C SER A 44 -4.19 7.06 41.82
N ALA A 45 -4.97 6.71 40.80
CA ALA A 45 -4.45 6.20 39.56
C ALA A 45 -3.45 7.25 39.07
N LYS A 46 -2.18 6.85 38.97
CA LYS A 46 -1.18 7.66 38.29
C LYS A 46 -1.75 8.05 36.91
N PRO A 47 -1.45 9.23 36.37
CA PRO A 47 -1.71 9.50 34.96
C PRO A 47 -1.10 8.37 34.13
N ASP A 48 -1.84 7.87 33.13
CA ASP A 48 -1.40 6.72 32.35
C ASP A 48 -0.24 7.17 31.44
N SER A 49 1.00 6.87 31.83
CA SER A 49 2.21 7.26 31.11
C SER A 49 2.34 6.60 29.73
N LEU A 50 1.57 5.52 29.50
CA LEU A 50 1.53 4.78 28.24
C LEU A 50 0.62 5.48 27.22
N LYS A 51 1.19 5.91 26.08
CA LYS A 51 0.53 6.74 25.08
C LYS A 51 -0.01 5.90 23.92
N ASP A 52 -1.30 6.00 23.63
CA ASP A 52 -1.89 5.39 22.43
C ASP A 52 -1.62 6.26 21.20
N VAL A 53 -1.00 5.67 20.17
CA VAL A 53 -0.72 6.38 18.91
C VAL A 53 -1.61 5.87 17.77
N THR A 54 -2.26 6.83 17.12
CA THR A 54 -3.20 6.60 16.02
C THR A 54 -2.62 7.07 14.68
N ASP A 55 -3.26 6.65 13.58
CA ASP A 55 -3.01 7.13 12.22
C ASP A 55 -3.11 8.67 12.06
N GLY A 56 -3.73 9.39 13.01
CA GLY A 56 -3.83 10.85 13.03
C GLY A 56 -2.77 11.57 13.88
N ASP A 57 -2.16 10.88 14.84
CA ASP A 57 -1.26 11.48 15.85
C ASP A 57 0.21 11.07 15.70
N TRP A 58 0.52 10.14 14.79
CA TRP A 58 1.84 9.52 14.63
C TRP A 58 2.99 10.50 14.40
N GLU A 59 2.73 11.70 13.87
CA GLU A 59 3.74 12.74 13.63
C GLU A 59 4.45 13.17 14.92
N LYS A 60 3.79 13.04 16.08
CA LYS A 60 4.37 13.32 17.40
C LYS A 60 5.60 12.45 17.71
N ILE A 61 5.69 11.25 17.14
CA ILE A 61 6.84 10.34 17.29
C ILE A 61 8.10 10.89 16.59
N MET A 62 7.95 11.80 15.61
CA MET A 62 9.09 12.35 14.86
C MET A 62 9.96 13.30 15.69
N THR A 63 9.50 13.74 16.86
CA THR A 63 10.20 14.72 17.71
C THR A 63 10.48 14.16 19.11
N GLY A 64 11.73 14.28 19.56
CA GLY A 64 12.17 13.74 20.85
C GLY A 64 12.41 12.23 20.80
N GLU A 65 12.46 11.60 21.97
CA GLU A 65 12.74 10.18 22.12
C GLU A 65 11.48 9.38 22.47
N TRP A 66 11.26 8.29 21.75
CA TRP A 66 10.08 7.43 21.84
C TRP A 66 10.44 5.94 21.77
N MET A 67 9.71 5.13 22.51
CA MET A 67 9.67 3.67 22.40
C MET A 67 8.24 3.26 22.03
N ILE A 68 8.06 2.57 20.90
CA ILE A 68 6.74 2.24 20.34
C ILE A 68 6.60 0.73 20.20
N GLU A 69 5.62 0.13 20.87
CA GLU A 69 5.20 -1.26 20.67
C GLU A 69 4.08 -1.34 19.62
N PHE A 70 4.28 -2.15 18.59
CA PHE A 70 3.22 -2.58 17.68
C PHE A 70 2.68 -3.93 18.15
N TYR A 71 1.39 -3.96 18.49
CA TYR A 71 0.72 -5.12 19.08
C TYR A 71 -0.62 -5.43 18.38
N ALA A 72 -1.21 -6.59 18.71
CA ALA A 72 -2.60 -6.91 18.38
C ALA A 72 -3.28 -7.61 19.57
N PRO A 73 -4.58 -7.37 19.82
CA PRO A 73 -5.27 -7.83 21.03
C PRO A 73 -5.45 -9.36 21.08
N TRP A 74 -5.49 -10.01 19.92
CA TRP A 74 -5.57 -11.47 19.78
C TRP A 74 -4.21 -12.19 19.86
N CYS A 75 -3.08 -11.47 19.95
CA CYS A 75 -1.76 -12.07 19.95
C CYS A 75 -1.30 -12.46 21.37
N PRO A 76 -1.10 -13.75 21.70
CA PRO A 76 -0.74 -14.16 23.07
C PRO A 76 0.61 -13.60 23.55
N ALA A 77 1.59 -13.46 22.65
CA ALA A 77 2.89 -12.86 22.97
C ALA A 77 2.80 -11.36 23.28
N CYS A 78 1.86 -10.64 22.65
CA CYS A 78 1.58 -9.24 22.98
C CYS A 78 0.94 -9.13 24.38
N GLN A 79 -0.05 -9.99 24.68
CA GLN A 79 -0.73 -9.98 25.98
C GLN A 79 0.23 -10.17 27.17
N GLN A 80 1.26 -11.01 27.00
CA GLN A 80 2.33 -11.18 28.00
C GLN A 80 3.20 -9.93 28.14
N LEU A 81 3.51 -9.24 27.04
CA LEU A 81 4.31 -8.02 27.03
C LEU A 81 3.57 -6.82 27.62
N GLN A 82 2.25 -6.70 27.48
CA GLN A 82 1.48 -5.52 27.94
C GLN A 82 1.73 -5.14 29.40
N ALA A 83 1.87 -6.11 30.32
CA ALA A 83 2.15 -5.82 31.73
C ALA A 83 3.55 -5.18 31.90
N VAL A 84 4.57 -5.78 31.29
CA VAL A 84 5.96 -5.29 31.32
C VAL A 84 6.08 -3.94 30.60
N TRP A 85 5.34 -3.73 29.51
CA TRP A 85 5.35 -2.48 28.74
C TRP A 85 4.71 -1.33 29.52
N LYS A 86 3.61 -1.58 30.24
CA LYS A 86 3.02 -0.58 31.15
C LYS A 86 3.97 -0.27 32.32
N GLU A 87 4.60 -1.29 32.90
CA GLU A 87 5.62 -1.08 33.94
C GLU A 87 6.86 -0.31 33.45
N PHE A 88 7.21 -0.41 32.17
CA PHE A 88 8.27 0.39 31.56
C PHE A 88 7.79 1.84 31.29
N ALA A 89 6.55 2.02 30.81
CA ALA A 89 5.95 3.34 30.60
C ALA A 89 5.89 4.18 31.88
N ASP A 90 5.57 3.55 33.01
CA ASP A 90 5.55 4.14 34.36
C ASP A 90 6.89 4.78 34.80
N TRP A 91 8.02 4.41 34.15
CA TRP A 91 9.37 4.96 34.37
C TRP A 91 9.86 5.81 33.19
N GLY A 92 9.14 5.83 32.07
CA GLY A 92 9.51 6.57 30.86
C GLY A 92 9.57 8.07 31.11
N ASP A 93 8.57 8.61 31.82
CA ASP A 93 8.49 10.04 32.15
C ASP A 93 9.69 10.50 33.01
N ASP A 94 10.15 9.69 33.97
CA ASP A 94 11.31 9.99 34.83
C ASP A 94 12.64 10.03 34.04
N MET A 95 12.76 9.24 32.98
CA MET A 95 13.92 9.23 32.07
C MET A 95 13.79 10.23 30.91
N GLY A 96 12.65 10.91 30.77
CA GLY A 96 12.36 11.81 29.64
C GLY A 96 12.10 11.10 28.30
N ILE A 97 11.71 9.82 28.31
CA ILE A 97 11.35 9.04 27.11
C ILE A 97 9.84 8.79 27.05
N ASN A 98 9.26 8.98 25.86
CA ASN A 98 7.84 8.71 25.64
C ASN A 98 7.63 7.22 25.32
N VAL A 99 6.80 6.53 26.08
CA VAL A 99 6.43 5.14 25.80
C VAL A 99 5.04 5.07 25.19
N ALA A 100 4.92 4.38 24.06
CA ALA A 100 3.72 4.32 23.26
C ALA A 100 3.36 2.90 22.81
N LYS A 101 2.09 2.69 22.47
CA LYS A 101 1.62 1.48 21.80
C LYS A 101 0.74 1.80 20.59
N VAL A 102 0.72 0.88 19.63
CA VAL A 102 -0.06 0.96 18.39
C VAL A 102 -0.76 -0.38 18.15
N ASP A 103 -2.08 -0.35 18.08
CA ASP A 103 -2.88 -1.52 17.67
C ASP A 103 -2.89 -1.63 16.13
N VAL A 104 -2.23 -2.66 15.58
CA VAL A 104 -2.16 -2.84 14.13
C VAL A 104 -3.49 -3.32 13.50
N THR A 105 -4.47 -3.70 14.32
CA THR A 105 -5.81 -4.11 13.84
C THR A 105 -6.71 -2.90 13.61
N GLU A 106 -6.57 -1.87 14.43
CA GLU A 106 -7.31 -0.60 14.28
C GLU A 106 -6.60 0.41 13.38
N GLN A 107 -5.26 0.42 13.38
CA GLN A 107 -4.40 1.38 12.68
C GLN A 107 -3.66 0.73 11.49
N PRO A 108 -4.36 0.32 10.42
CA PRO A 108 -3.74 -0.36 9.28
C PRO A 108 -2.77 0.55 8.51
N GLY A 109 -2.95 1.86 8.59
CA GLY A 109 -2.02 2.82 8.00
C GLY A 109 -0.66 2.82 8.68
N LEU A 110 -0.62 2.76 10.01
CA LEU A 110 0.62 2.63 10.76
C LEU A 110 1.27 1.27 10.54
N SER A 111 0.47 0.20 10.50
CA SER A 111 0.96 -1.14 10.13
C SER A 111 1.68 -1.17 8.78
N GLY A 112 1.10 -0.54 7.75
CA GLY A 112 1.75 -0.37 6.45
C GLY A 112 2.92 0.61 6.47
N ARG A 113 2.85 1.70 7.25
CA ARG A 113 3.89 2.75 7.35
C ARG A 113 5.15 2.31 8.08
N PHE A 114 5.08 1.27 8.89
CA PHE A 114 6.23 0.67 9.58
C PHE A 114 6.57 -0.73 9.05
N ILE A 115 5.85 -1.20 8.02
CA ILE A 115 5.95 -2.55 7.43
C ILE A 115 5.98 -3.62 8.55
N ILE A 116 4.95 -3.62 9.40
CA ILE A 116 4.87 -4.55 10.53
C ILE A 116 4.53 -5.96 10.03
N THR A 117 5.56 -6.80 9.92
CA THR A 117 5.43 -8.20 9.45
C THR A 117 5.25 -9.21 10.59
N SER A 118 5.60 -8.86 11.83
CA SER A 118 5.49 -9.74 13.00
C SER A 118 5.21 -8.97 14.28
N LEU A 119 4.63 -9.65 15.28
CA LEU A 119 4.18 -9.07 16.55
C LEU A 119 4.71 -9.87 17.76
N PRO A 120 4.97 -9.23 18.91
CA PRO A 120 5.11 -7.77 19.06
C PRO A 120 6.41 -7.29 18.40
N THR A 121 6.36 -6.17 17.68
CA THR A 121 7.53 -5.48 17.15
C THR A 121 7.70 -4.15 17.88
N ILE A 122 8.91 -3.85 18.33
CA ILE A 122 9.22 -2.63 19.08
C ILE A 122 10.19 -1.79 18.26
N TYR A 123 9.91 -0.49 18.18
CA TYR A 123 10.81 0.50 17.58
C TYR A 123 11.21 1.56 18.60
N HIS A 124 12.50 1.90 18.60
CA HIS A 124 13.01 3.12 19.19
C HIS A 124 13.01 4.21 18.11
N CYS A 125 12.55 5.41 18.46
CA CYS A 125 12.69 6.60 17.63
C CYS A 125 13.41 7.67 18.44
N LYS A 126 14.38 8.33 17.82
CA LYS A 126 14.97 9.56 18.35
C LYS A 126 15.08 10.59 17.24
N ASP A 127 14.32 11.68 17.36
CA ASP A 127 14.29 12.81 16.41
C ASP A 127 14.10 12.35 14.95
N GLY A 128 13.13 11.44 14.75
CA GLY A 128 12.77 10.87 13.45
C GLY A 128 13.70 9.74 12.97
N VAL A 129 14.75 9.39 13.70
CA VAL A 129 15.62 8.25 13.40
C VAL A 129 15.11 7.00 14.12
N PHE A 130 14.52 6.10 13.35
CA PHE A 130 13.94 4.84 13.85
C PHE A 130 14.97 3.71 13.87
N ARG A 131 14.90 2.85 14.90
CA ARG A 131 15.74 1.66 15.10
C ARG A 131 14.85 0.52 15.57
N LYS A 132 15.01 -0.67 15.00
CA LYS A 132 14.26 -1.85 15.45
C LYS A 132 14.89 -2.41 16.73
N TYR A 133 14.10 -2.63 17.75
CA TYR A 133 14.58 -3.23 18.98
C TYR A 133 14.65 -4.75 18.87
N HIS A 134 15.79 -5.32 19.26
CA HIS A 134 16.11 -6.75 19.16
C HIS A 134 16.49 -7.39 20.52
N GLY A 135 16.40 -6.63 21.62
CA GLY A 135 16.75 -7.10 22.96
C GLY A 135 15.70 -8.02 23.60
N ALA A 136 15.95 -8.37 24.87
CA ALA A 136 15.00 -9.12 25.67
C ALA A 136 13.77 -8.26 25.99
N ARG A 137 12.57 -8.83 25.95
CA ARG A 137 11.34 -8.08 26.20
C ARG A 137 11.03 -7.96 27.70
N THR A 138 12.05 -7.62 28.51
CA THR A 138 11.92 -7.39 29.96
C THR A 138 12.12 -5.91 30.28
N LYS A 139 11.58 -5.48 31.42
CA LYS A 139 11.64 -4.10 31.88
C LYS A 139 13.08 -3.61 32.02
N GLU A 140 13.94 -4.45 32.58
CA GLU A 140 15.35 -4.14 32.86
C GLU A 140 16.14 -3.94 31.56
N ASP A 141 15.85 -4.72 30.52
CA ASP A 141 16.52 -4.56 29.22
C ASP A 141 16.02 -3.31 28.49
N PHE A 142 14.72 -2.97 28.57
CA PHE A 142 14.20 -1.70 28.05
C PHE A 142 14.80 -0.47 28.77
N LEU A 143 14.87 -0.49 30.11
CA LEU A 143 15.49 0.57 30.91
C LEU A 143 16.96 0.75 30.49
N SER A 144 17.74 -0.33 30.52
CA SER A 144 19.17 -0.29 30.19
C SER A 144 19.46 0.05 28.72
N PHE A 145 18.55 -0.25 27.79
CA PHE A 145 18.67 0.12 26.38
C PHE A 145 18.58 1.64 26.17
N VAL A 146 17.75 2.32 26.96
CA VAL A 146 17.60 3.78 26.95
C VAL A 146 18.72 4.45 27.75
N ASP A 147 18.92 4.05 28.99
CA ASP A 147 19.86 4.67 29.95
C ASP A 147 21.33 4.53 29.52
N GLU A 148 21.78 3.31 29.20
CA GLU A 148 23.13 3.06 28.66
C GLU A 148 23.24 3.45 27.17
N GLN A 149 22.16 3.94 26.55
CA GLN A 149 22.09 4.37 25.15
C GLN A 149 22.51 3.29 24.14
N LYS A 150 22.17 2.01 24.43
CA LYS A 150 22.50 0.84 23.57
C LYS A 150 21.95 0.99 22.14
N TRP A 151 20.90 1.79 21.96
CA TRP A 151 20.37 2.19 20.66
C TRP A 151 21.43 2.80 19.73
N LYS A 152 22.51 3.40 20.23
CA LYS A 152 23.62 3.91 19.40
C LYS A 152 24.32 2.82 18.58
N ASN A 153 24.35 1.59 19.10
CA ASN A 153 24.95 0.43 18.43
C ASN A 153 23.94 -0.32 17.55
N THR A 154 22.67 0.09 17.55
CA THR A 154 21.62 -0.51 16.72
C THR A 154 21.51 0.27 15.41
N GLU A 155 21.56 -0.45 14.29
CA GLU A 155 21.47 0.16 12.96
C GLU A 155 20.13 0.89 12.78
N PRO A 156 20.14 2.16 12.33
CA PRO A 156 18.93 2.89 12.03
C PRO A 156 18.29 2.38 10.73
N ILE A 157 16.96 2.41 10.67
CA ILE A 157 16.25 2.20 9.41
C ILE A 157 16.68 3.29 8.43
N SER A 158 17.14 2.89 7.24
CA SER A 158 17.52 3.84 6.19
C SER A 158 16.37 4.81 5.87
N SER A 159 16.70 6.08 5.59
CA SER A 159 15.69 7.14 5.36
C SER A 159 14.73 6.84 4.20
N TRP A 160 15.15 6.06 3.20
CA TRP A 160 14.29 5.64 2.08
C TRP A 160 13.15 4.72 2.52
N PHE A 161 13.43 3.85 3.50
CA PHE A 161 12.44 2.99 4.17
C PHE A 161 11.98 3.55 5.52
N GLY A 162 12.26 4.83 5.81
CA GLY A 162 11.74 5.51 6.99
C GLY A 162 10.22 5.75 6.87
N PRO A 163 9.48 5.79 8.00
CA PRO A 163 8.03 6.01 7.98
C PRO A 163 7.64 7.31 7.27
N SER A 164 8.43 8.37 7.38
CA SER A 164 8.20 9.66 6.73
C SER A 164 8.44 9.69 5.21
N SER A 165 8.94 8.60 4.59
CA SER A 165 9.29 8.61 3.16
C SER A 165 8.07 8.56 2.23
N PHE A 166 8.24 9.00 0.97
CA PHE A 166 7.18 8.93 -0.04
C PHE A 166 6.69 7.50 -0.29
N LEU A 167 7.63 6.55 -0.41
CA LEU A 167 7.34 5.12 -0.55
C LEU A 167 6.46 4.64 0.60
N MET A 168 6.77 5.08 1.81
CA MET A 168 6.12 4.62 3.02
C MET A 168 4.76 5.30 3.29
N ASN A 169 4.56 6.51 2.77
CA ASN A 169 3.23 7.11 2.64
C ASN A 169 2.38 6.33 1.63
N SER A 170 2.95 5.93 0.48
CA SER A 170 2.26 5.09 -0.50
C SER A 170 1.87 3.72 0.07
N MET A 171 2.75 3.06 0.82
CA MET A 171 2.43 1.81 1.53
C MET A 171 1.32 1.99 2.57
N SER A 172 1.35 3.07 3.36
CA SER A 172 0.28 3.39 4.30
C SER A 172 -1.08 3.57 3.59
N ALA A 173 -1.10 4.29 2.47
CA ALA A 173 -2.29 4.49 1.65
C ALA A 173 -2.79 3.15 1.05
N LEU A 174 -1.89 2.30 0.55
CA LEU A 174 -2.22 0.97 0.02
C LEU A 174 -2.86 0.06 1.09
N PHE A 175 -2.33 0.06 2.31
CA PHE A 175 -2.90 -0.71 3.42
C PHE A 175 -4.27 -0.18 3.87
N LYS A 176 -4.45 1.15 3.94
CA LYS A 176 -5.76 1.77 4.20
C LYS A 176 -6.77 1.41 3.10
N LEU A 177 -6.37 1.45 1.83
CA LEU A 177 -7.20 1.07 0.68
C LEU A 177 -7.58 -0.41 0.71
N SER A 178 -6.63 -1.31 0.99
CA SER A 178 -6.88 -2.75 1.13
C SER A 178 -7.92 -3.06 2.22
N MET A 179 -7.76 -2.46 3.40
CA MET A 179 -8.74 -2.61 4.49
C MET A 179 -10.09 -1.96 4.16
N PHE A 180 -10.11 -0.84 3.44
CA PHE A 180 -11.36 -0.22 2.97
C PHE A 180 -12.11 -1.14 1.99
N ILE A 181 -11.42 -1.72 1.00
CA ILE A 181 -12.02 -2.68 0.05
C ILE A 181 -12.59 -3.88 0.81
N ARG A 182 -11.87 -4.43 1.80
CA ARG A 182 -12.37 -5.51 2.65
C ARG A 182 -13.62 -5.10 3.44
N ARG A 183 -13.64 -3.91 4.04
CA ARG A 183 -14.83 -3.37 4.74
C ARG A 183 -16.03 -3.24 3.80
N CYS A 184 -15.82 -2.74 2.57
CA CYS A 184 -16.87 -2.67 1.55
C CYS A 184 -17.36 -4.06 1.11
N HIS A 185 -16.46 -5.04 0.97
CA HIS A 185 -16.82 -6.42 0.63
C HIS A 185 -17.74 -7.03 1.69
N ASN A 186 -17.29 -7.02 2.95
CA ASN A 186 -18.07 -7.51 4.09
C ASN A 186 -19.40 -6.76 4.24
N TYR A 187 -19.42 -5.44 4.03
CA TYR A 187 -20.68 -4.67 4.06
C TYR A 187 -21.66 -5.14 2.96
N MET A 188 -21.18 -5.35 1.73
CA MET A 188 -22.04 -5.86 0.65
C MET A 188 -22.54 -7.28 0.89
N THR A 189 -21.72 -8.17 1.45
CA THR A 189 -22.09 -9.58 1.66
C THR A 189 -22.92 -9.80 2.92
N GLU A 190 -22.61 -9.10 4.02
CA GLU A 190 -23.28 -9.27 5.32
C GLU A 190 -24.51 -8.37 5.49
N GLN A 191 -24.44 -7.09 5.10
CA GLN A 191 -25.53 -6.12 5.33
C GLN A 191 -26.51 -6.02 4.16
N LEU A 192 -26.01 -6.07 2.92
CA LEU A 192 -26.86 -6.04 1.71
C LEU A 192 -27.25 -7.45 1.23
N GLY A 193 -26.72 -8.51 1.85
CA GLY A 193 -27.01 -9.91 1.50
C GLY A 193 -26.57 -10.31 0.08
N ILE A 194 -25.69 -9.52 -0.56
CA ILE A 194 -25.22 -9.80 -1.92
C ILE A 194 -24.32 -11.05 -1.86
N PRO A 195 -24.55 -12.08 -2.70
CA PRO A 195 -23.69 -13.25 -2.70
C PRO A 195 -22.26 -12.87 -3.06
N VAL A 196 -21.29 -13.60 -2.51
CA VAL A 196 -19.84 -13.32 -2.62
C VAL A 196 -19.41 -13.01 -4.08
N TRP A 197 -19.88 -13.80 -5.05
CA TRP A 197 -19.59 -13.59 -6.48
C TRP A 197 -20.10 -12.24 -7.01
N GLY A 198 -21.27 -11.76 -6.55
CA GLY A 198 -21.85 -10.49 -6.97
C GLY A 198 -21.01 -9.31 -6.49
N SER A 199 -20.48 -9.38 -5.26
CA SER A 199 -19.56 -8.36 -4.75
C SER A 199 -18.26 -8.27 -5.58
N TYR A 200 -17.72 -9.40 -6.05
CA TYR A 200 -16.54 -9.42 -6.92
C TYR A 200 -16.83 -8.84 -8.31
N VAL A 201 -18.01 -9.09 -8.88
CA VAL A 201 -18.45 -8.44 -10.13
C VAL A 201 -18.53 -6.92 -9.96
N ILE A 202 -19.08 -6.43 -8.84
CA ILE A 202 -19.14 -4.99 -8.53
C ILE A 202 -17.72 -4.39 -8.44
N PHE A 203 -16.81 -5.02 -7.68
CA PHE A 203 -15.42 -4.54 -7.59
C PHE A 203 -14.68 -4.60 -8.92
N GLY A 204 -14.90 -5.63 -9.74
CA GLY A 204 -14.33 -5.75 -11.08
C GLY A 204 -14.78 -4.62 -11.99
N LEU A 205 -16.08 -4.31 -12.01
CA LEU A 205 -16.62 -3.17 -12.76
C LEU A 205 -16.07 -1.83 -12.26
N VAL A 206 -16.07 -1.58 -10.95
CA VAL A 206 -15.51 -0.34 -10.36
C VAL A 206 -14.02 -0.18 -10.74
N THR A 207 -13.24 -1.26 -10.67
CA THR A 207 -11.81 -1.25 -11.04
C THR A 207 -11.62 -0.96 -12.53
N LEU A 208 -12.45 -1.56 -13.39
CA LEU A 208 -12.44 -1.32 -14.84
C LEU A 208 -12.78 0.14 -15.17
N PHE A 209 -13.86 0.69 -14.60
CA PHE A 209 -14.24 2.09 -14.82
C PHE A 209 -13.21 3.08 -14.24
N ALA A 210 -12.63 2.79 -13.08
CA ALA A 210 -11.54 3.60 -12.52
C ALA A 210 -10.28 3.56 -13.40
N GLY A 211 -9.92 2.38 -13.92
CA GLY A 211 -8.80 2.22 -14.85
C GLY A 211 -9.00 2.97 -16.17
N LEU A 212 -10.19 2.88 -16.77
CA LEU A 212 -10.53 3.62 -17.99
C LEU A 212 -10.52 5.14 -17.78
N THR A 213 -11.11 5.63 -16.69
CA THR A 213 -11.15 7.07 -16.41
C THR A 213 -9.77 7.64 -16.09
N LEU A 214 -8.94 6.92 -15.32
CA LEU A 214 -7.54 7.28 -15.07
C LEU A 214 -6.70 7.26 -16.36
N GLY A 215 -6.90 6.24 -17.21
CA GLY A 215 -6.22 6.14 -18.51
C GLY A 215 -6.55 7.30 -19.45
N LEU A 216 -7.84 7.65 -19.59
CA LEU A 216 -8.26 8.81 -20.39
C LEU A 216 -7.71 10.12 -19.82
N LEU A 217 -7.76 10.30 -18.49
CA LEU A 217 -7.20 11.47 -17.82
C LEU A 217 -5.67 11.59 -18.03
N LEU A 218 -4.94 10.48 -18.04
CA LEU A 218 -3.51 10.45 -18.35
C LEU A 218 -3.26 10.90 -19.80
N VAL A 219 -4.05 10.43 -20.78
CA VAL A 219 -3.96 10.88 -22.18
C VAL A 219 -4.21 12.40 -22.28
N PHE A 220 -5.26 12.93 -21.65
CA PHE A 220 -5.52 14.38 -21.62
C PHE A 220 -4.36 15.19 -21.00
N ILE A 221 -3.73 14.68 -19.94
CA ILE A 221 -2.55 15.32 -19.34
C ILE A 221 -1.34 15.23 -20.30
N ALA A 222 -1.14 14.11 -20.98
CA ALA A 222 -0.05 13.94 -21.94
C ALA A 222 -0.21 14.91 -23.13
N ASP A 223 -1.42 15.07 -23.68
CA ASP A 223 -1.72 16.03 -24.75
C ASP A 223 -1.53 17.49 -24.30
N TYR A 224 -1.75 17.80 -23.01
CA TYR A 224 -1.53 19.13 -22.44
C TYR A 224 -0.05 19.43 -22.14
N VAL A 225 0.70 18.45 -21.63
CA VAL A 225 2.12 18.59 -21.26
C VAL A 225 3.04 18.49 -22.47
N PHE A 226 2.69 17.63 -23.42
CA PHE A 226 3.35 17.51 -24.72
C PHE A 226 2.38 17.93 -25.83
N PRO A 227 2.03 19.23 -25.91
CA PRO A 227 1.20 19.71 -27.00
C PRO A 227 1.91 19.37 -28.30
N SER A 228 1.29 18.48 -29.09
CA SER A 228 1.92 17.98 -30.32
C SER A 228 2.30 19.18 -31.18
N ARG A 229 3.62 19.46 -31.25
CA ARG A 229 4.15 20.44 -32.18
C ARG A 229 3.93 19.87 -33.56
N ARG A 230 2.76 20.17 -34.14
CA ARG A 230 2.50 19.96 -35.57
C ARG A 230 3.66 20.62 -36.29
N PHE A 231 4.54 19.79 -36.84
CA PHE A 231 5.58 20.26 -37.73
C PHE A 231 4.87 21.04 -38.83
N SER A 232 5.21 22.33 -38.99
CA SER A 232 4.43 23.23 -39.82
C SER A 232 4.47 22.75 -41.26
N SER A 233 3.35 22.23 -41.75
CA SER A 233 3.20 21.78 -43.14
C SER A 233 3.39 22.93 -44.15
N HIS A 234 3.34 24.18 -43.69
CA HIS A 234 3.61 25.38 -44.49
C HIS A 234 5.01 25.35 -45.14
N ASP A 235 6.02 24.89 -44.41
CA ASP A 235 7.42 24.92 -44.86
C ASP A 235 7.67 23.89 -46.00
N TYR A 236 6.94 22.77 -45.97
CA TYR A 236 6.96 21.76 -47.03
C TYR A 236 6.29 22.25 -48.33
N TYR A 237 5.13 22.91 -48.23
CA TYR A 237 4.45 23.48 -49.40
C TYR A 237 5.26 24.62 -50.04
N GLN A 238 5.83 25.51 -49.21
CA GLN A 238 6.63 26.62 -49.68
C GLN A 238 7.93 26.15 -50.38
N LYS A 239 8.59 25.12 -49.83
CA LYS A 239 9.76 24.49 -50.48
C LYS A 239 9.40 23.72 -51.75
N LYS A 240 8.19 23.15 -51.85
CA LYS A 240 7.72 22.53 -53.09
C LYS A 240 7.53 23.58 -54.19
N GLN A 241 6.84 24.69 -53.89
CA GLN A 241 6.64 25.79 -54.83
C GLN A 241 7.96 26.39 -55.33
N SER A 242 8.96 26.59 -54.46
CA SER A 242 10.24 27.15 -54.91
C SER A 242 11.00 26.19 -55.82
N MET A 243 11.00 24.88 -55.57
CA MET A 243 11.62 23.89 -56.47
C MET A 243 10.89 23.78 -57.82
N GLU A 244 9.56 23.88 -57.81
CA GLU A 244 8.72 23.83 -59.02
C GLU A 244 8.93 25.08 -59.90
N GLN A 245 9.07 26.26 -59.27
CA GLN A 245 9.44 27.51 -59.94
C GLN A 245 10.87 27.48 -60.48
N SER A 246 11.84 26.89 -59.75
CA SER A 246 13.22 26.75 -60.25
C SER A 246 13.34 25.83 -61.47
N ARG A 247 12.55 24.74 -61.53
CA ARG A 247 12.52 23.84 -62.69
C ARG A 247 11.97 24.51 -63.95
N LEU A 248 10.93 25.33 -63.81
CA LEU A 248 10.34 26.05 -64.95
C LEU A 248 11.31 27.05 -65.58
N ILE A 249 12.19 27.66 -64.77
CA ILE A 249 13.26 28.53 -65.28
C ILE A 249 14.29 27.69 -66.04
N GLN A 250 14.78 26.59 -65.45
CA GLN A 250 15.79 25.74 -66.08
C GLN A 250 15.34 25.16 -67.44
N ASN A 251 14.10 24.66 -67.55
CA ASN A 251 13.57 24.17 -68.82
C ASN A 251 13.52 25.26 -69.90
N GLN A 252 13.26 26.52 -69.52
CA GLN A 252 13.16 27.65 -70.44
C GLN A 252 14.53 28.13 -70.94
N ASP A 253 15.60 27.87 -70.19
CA ASP A 253 16.98 28.05 -70.62
C ASP A 253 17.43 26.89 -71.55
N GLU A 254 17.02 25.65 -71.26
CA GLU A 254 17.37 24.45 -72.06
C GLU A 254 16.70 24.43 -73.46
N ASP A 255 15.44 24.89 -73.58
CA ASP A 255 14.74 25.04 -74.88
C ASP A 255 15.37 26.13 -75.79
N GLN A 256 16.32 26.94 -75.28
CA GLN A 256 16.98 28.05 -75.99
C GLN A 256 18.35 27.66 -76.59
N GLU A 257 18.90 26.48 -76.27
CA GLU A 257 20.21 25.99 -76.77
C GLU A 257 20.10 24.75 -77.70
N ALA A 258 18.88 24.31 -78.03
CA ALA A 258 18.61 23.05 -78.73
C ALA A 258 18.19 23.19 -80.21
N ASP A 259 18.72 24.16 -80.93
CA ASP A 259 18.55 24.35 -82.38
C ASP A 259 19.86 24.13 -83.16
N GLY A 260 20.37 22.89 -83.12
CA GLY A 260 21.63 22.52 -83.79
C GLY A 260 21.80 21.02 -84.13
N GLU A 261 21.43 20.69 -85.37
CA GLU A 261 21.81 19.51 -86.18
C GLU A 261 21.14 18.13 -85.89
N GLU A 262 20.88 17.41 -86.98
CA GLU A 262 20.00 16.22 -87.12
C GLU A 262 20.82 14.94 -87.51
N ASP A 263 20.08 13.86 -87.82
CA ASP A 263 20.42 12.72 -88.70
C ASP A 263 20.84 11.33 -88.11
N ASP A 264 19.92 10.39 -88.34
CA ASP A 264 20.04 9.04 -88.94
C ASP A 264 20.87 7.89 -88.30
N ASP A 265 20.12 6.99 -87.64
CA ASP A 265 19.80 5.60 -88.05
C ASP A 265 20.85 4.49 -88.37
N GLU A 266 20.42 3.28 -87.97
CA GLU A 266 20.78 1.90 -88.38
C GLU A 266 21.95 1.10 -87.74
N GLU A 267 21.70 -0.22 -87.68
CA GLU A 267 22.46 -1.34 -87.08
C GLU A 267 23.57 -1.82 -88.08
N GLU A 268 24.56 -2.69 -87.82
CA GLU A 268 24.82 -3.70 -86.78
C GLU A 268 26.34 -4.08 -86.77
N GLU A 269 26.84 -4.66 -85.66
CA GLU A 269 28.06 -5.52 -85.47
C GLU A 269 29.44 -5.23 -86.14
N GLU A 270 30.52 -5.13 -85.33
CA GLU A 270 31.77 -5.90 -85.56
C GLU A 270 32.67 -6.03 -84.29
N ASP A 271 33.64 -6.97 -84.32
CA ASP A 271 34.28 -7.66 -83.17
C ASP A 271 35.69 -7.13 -82.75
N GLN A 272 36.09 -7.47 -81.51
CA GLN A 272 37.44 -7.39 -80.87
C GLN A 272 37.98 -6.03 -80.37
N GLY A 273 38.20 -5.91 -79.04
CA GLY A 273 38.95 -4.75 -78.49
C GLY A 273 39.06 -4.53 -76.96
N ARG A 274 39.30 -5.57 -76.14
CA ARG A 274 39.42 -5.48 -74.65
C ARG A 274 40.10 -4.21 -74.06
N ALA A 275 39.47 -3.59 -73.05
CA ALA A 275 40.14 -3.16 -71.79
C ALA A 275 39.21 -2.64 -70.64
N TRP A 276 39.00 -3.46 -69.59
CA TRP A 276 39.04 -3.10 -68.13
C TRP A 276 38.05 -2.03 -67.52
N ARG A 277 37.47 -2.13 -66.29
CA ARG A 277 37.49 -3.12 -65.17
C ARG A 277 36.46 -2.75 -64.04
N ARG A 278 36.11 -3.72 -63.18
CA ARG A 278 35.32 -3.64 -61.90
C ARG A 278 33.79 -3.55 -62.07
N GLN A 279 33.04 -4.65 -62.22
CA GLN A 279 32.83 -5.83 -61.34
C GLN A 279 31.98 -5.55 -60.08
N ARG A 280 30.71 -5.97 -60.18
CA ARG A 280 29.76 -6.23 -59.08
C ARG A 280 29.32 -7.70 -59.26
N GLN A 281 29.18 -8.49 -58.19
CA GLN A 281 28.82 -9.92 -58.31
C GLN A 281 27.84 -10.39 -57.22
N SER A 282 26.84 -11.13 -57.68
CA SER A 282 25.84 -12.00 -57.02
C SER A 282 25.22 -12.80 -58.20
N PRO A 283 24.95 -14.12 -58.13
CA PRO A 283 24.12 -14.82 -57.13
C PRO A 283 24.84 -16.09 -56.56
N GLU A 284 24.24 -17.15 -55.98
CA GLU A 284 22.83 -17.56 -55.85
C GLU A 284 22.55 -18.51 -54.64
N GLY A 285 21.25 -18.67 -54.34
CA GLY A 285 20.56 -19.85 -53.79
C GLY A 285 21.24 -20.86 -52.85
N GLN A 286 20.77 -20.91 -51.59
CA GLN A 286 20.17 -22.09 -50.91
C GLN A 286 19.76 -21.72 -49.47
N GLY A 287 18.79 -22.44 -48.87
CA GLY A 287 18.16 -22.06 -47.60
C GLY A 287 18.30 -23.07 -46.45
N TYR A 288 17.83 -22.66 -45.25
CA TYR A 288 17.90 -23.33 -43.93
C TYR A 288 19.32 -23.43 -43.31
N PRO A 289 19.48 -23.61 -41.97
CA PRO A 289 18.48 -23.75 -40.89
C PRO A 289 18.60 -22.76 -39.70
N ASP A 290 17.69 -22.91 -38.74
CA ASP A 290 17.83 -22.52 -37.32
C ASP A 290 19.20 -22.86 -36.69
N GLU A 291 19.90 -21.87 -36.12
CA GLU A 291 20.90 -22.16 -35.06
C GLU A 291 21.07 -21.06 -33.96
N ALA A 292 20.26 -19.99 -33.97
CA ALA A 292 20.36 -18.92 -32.96
C ALA A 292 19.49 -19.15 -31.70
N LEU A 293 18.47 -20.00 -31.77
CA LEU A 293 17.47 -20.17 -30.69
C LEU A 293 17.76 -21.30 -29.68
N ARG A 294 18.79 -22.13 -29.90
CA ARG A 294 19.06 -23.32 -29.06
C ARG A 294 20.19 -23.17 -28.02
N LYS A 295 20.72 -21.96 -27.79
CA LYS A 295 21.79 -21.70 -26.79
C LYS A 295 21.36 -21.01 -25.49
N ARG A 296 20.05 -20.85 -25.23
CA ARG A 296 19.53 -20.43 -23.91
C ARG A 296 18.58 -21.44 -23.23
N ALA A 297 18.11 -22.46 -23.96
CA ALA A 297 17.23 -23.50 -23.43
C ALA A 297 17.97 -24.72 -22.83
N VAL A 298 19.31 -24.69 -22.75
CA VAL A 298 20.16 -25.78 -22.23
C VAL A 298 21.08 -25.29 -21.09
N ALA A 299 20.86 -24.07 -20.58
CA ALA A 299 21.58 -23.51 -19.43
C ALA A 299 20.72 -23.53 -18.14
N SER A 300 19.68 -24.37 -18.10
CA SER A 300 18.68 -24.42 -17.03
C SER A 300 18.22 -25.86 -16.75
N ARG A 301 19.13 -26.84 -16.88
CA ARG A 301 18.84 -28.25 -16.57
C ARG A 301 20.06 -29.10 -16.17
N GLU A 302 21.11 -28.45 -15.66
CA GLU A 302 22.34 -29.09 -15.15
C GLU A 302 22.85 -28.43 -13.84
N GLU A 303 21.95 -27.84 -13.03
CA GLU A 303 22.27 -27.34 -11.67
C GLU A 303 21.49 -28.07 -10.55
N ASP A 304 20.71 -29.12 -10.87
CA ASP A 304 19.82 -29.83 -9.93
C ASP A 304 20.21 -31.32 -9.67
N GLU A 305 21.35 -31.81 -10.17
CA GLU A 305 21.89 -33.14 -9.79
C GLU A 305 23.41 -33.04 -9.54
N GLU A 306 23.86 -33.61 -8.41
CA GLU A 306 25.25 -33.66 -7.88
C GLU A 306 25.83 -32.40 -7.20
N ASP A 307 25.17 -31.89 -6.14
CA ASP A 307 25.74 -31.96 -4.77
C ASP A 307 24.64 -31.80 -3.69
N GLY A 308 23.97 -32.91 -3.30
CA GLY A 308 23.04 -32.97 -2.15
C GLY A 308 21.70 -33.65 -2.37
#